data_AF-A0A6F8T6U2-F1
#
_entry.id   AF-A0A6F8T6U2-F1
#
_cell.length_a   1.000
_cell.length_b   1.000
_cell.length_c   1.000
_cell.angle_alpha   90.00
_cell.angle_beta   90.00
_cell.angle_gamma   90.00
#
_symmetry.space_group_name_H-M   'P 1'
#
loop_
_entity.id
_entity.type
_entity.pdbx_description
1 polymer ?
#
loop_
_entity_poly.entity_id
_entity_poly.type
_entity_poly.pdbx_seq_one_letter_code
_entity_poly.pdbx_strand_id
1 'polypeptide(L)'
;MITIDLLKNHQDSIPRLATIWHEVLGKIWVPDAPIEQVIQKYDAHLNDTQLPITFVATDGEKPVGMCSLRENDGIRPDLTPWLGPLVVSPAYQKQGIAPLLIKATQQKVKDLGFKRIY
;
A
#
# COMPACT_ATOMS: atom_id res chain seq x y z
N MET A 1 5.59 1.35 -18.59
CA MET A 1 6.08 2.57 -17.90
C MET A 1 5.43 2.57 -16.52
N ILE A 2 6.20 2.79 -15.46
CA ILE A 2 5.65 2.76 -14.10
C ILE A 2 4.88 4.03 -13.79
N THR A 3 3.63 3.89 -13.35
CA THR A 3 2.79 4.98 -12.86
C THR A 3 2.34 4.73 -11.43
N ILE A 4 2.16 5.80 -10.66
CA ILE A 4 1.67 5.74 -9.27
C ILE A 4 0.33 6.48 -9.19
N ASP A 5 -0.68 5.83 -8.61
CA ASP A 5 -2.01 6.42 -8.41
C ASP A 5 -2.68 5.86 -7.14
N LEU A 6 -3.81 6.44 -6.73
CA LEU A 6 -4.61 5.99 -5.59
C LEU A 6 -5.36 4.71 -5.92
N LEU A 7 -5.41 3.77 -4.98
CA LEU A 7 -6.15 2.50 -5.11
C LEU A 7 -7.64 2.72 -5.43
N LYS A 8 -8.25 3.83 -4.96
CA LYS A 8 -9.64 4.18 -5.27
C LYS A 8 -9.94 4.25 -6.78
N ASN A 9 -8.94 4.55 -7.60
CA ASN A 9 -9.02 4.63 -9.06
C ASN A 9 -8.71 3.28 -9.74
N HIS A 10 -8.24 2.28 -8.99
CA HIS A 10 -7.74 0.98 -9.47
C HIS A 10 -8.30 -0.18 -8.64
N GLN A 11 -9.61 -0.16 -8.34
CA GLN A 11 -10.26 -1.15 -7.46
C GLN A 11 -10.05 -2.59 -7.94
N ASP A 12 -10.04 -2.82 -9.25
CA ASP A 12 -9.78 -4.13 -9.86
C ASP A 12 -8.36 -4.66 -9.58
N SER A 13 -7.45 -3.81 -9.09
CA SER A 13 -6.10 -4.22 -8.69
C SER A 13 -6.06 -4.89 -7.31
N ILE A 14 -7.10 -4.77 -6.48
CA ILE A 14 -7.11 -5.29 -5.09
C ILE A 14 -6.72 -6.77 -5.02
N PRO A 15 -7.32 -7.69 -5.80
CA PRO A 15 -6.97 -9.11 -5.70
C PRO A 15 -5.49 -9.37 -5.97
N ARG A 16 -4.93 -8.73 -7.01
CA ARG A 16 -3.52 -8.90 -7.38
C ARG A 16 -2.58 -8.27 -6.34
N LEU A 17 -2.95 -7.13 -5.78
CA LEU A 17 -2.17 -6.47 -4.72
C LEU A 17 -2.18 -7.27 -3.42
N ALA A 18 -3.31 -7.88 -3.06
CA ALA A 18 -3.39 -8.81 -1.94
C ALA A 18 -2.46 -10.01 -2.16
N THR A 19 -2.40 -10.58 -3.38
CA THR A 19 -1.44 -11.64 -3.73
C THR A 19 0.00 -11.18 -3.54
N ILE A 20 0.37 -10.01 -4.06
CA ILE A 20 1.73 -9.46 -3.92
C ILE A 20 2.07 -9.25 -2.44
N TRP A 21 1.15 -8.72 -1.64
CA TRP A 21 1.35 -8.57 -0.21
C TRP A 21 1.60 -9.91 0.48
N HIS A 22 0.79 -10.93 0.15
CA HIS A 22 0.94 -12.25 0.72
C HIS A 22 2.29 -12.88 0.33
N GLU A 23 2.68 -12.80 -0.94
CA GLU A 23 3.97 -13.31 -1.44
C GLU A 23 5.18 -12.65 -0.77
N VAL A 24 5.13 -11.34 -0.54
CA VAL A 24 6.29 -10.56 -0.08
C VAL A 24 6.38 -10.50 1.45
N LEU A 25 5.24 -10.31 2.14
CA LEU A 25 5.20 -10.12 3.59
C LEU A 25 4.27 -11.13 4.29
N GLY A 26 3.06 -11.35 3.76
CA GLY A 26 2.03 -12.13 4.45
C GLY A 26 2.48 -13.54 4.82
N LYS A 27 3.14 -14.26 3.92
CA LYS A 27 3.69 -15.61 4.20
C LYS A 27 4.68 -15.66 5.36
N ILE A 28 5.36 -14.55 5.66
CA ILE A 28 6.38 -14.47 6.71
C ILE A 28 5.76 -14.02 8.03
N TRP A 29 4.92 -12.99 7.98
CA TRP A 29 4.44 -12.29 9.17
C TRP A 29 3.05 -12.72 9.63
N VAL A 30 2.19 -13.16 8.70
CA VAL A 30 0.80 -13.55 8.97
C VAL A 30 0.41 -14.73 8.04
N PRO A 31 1.10 -15.89 8.14
CA PRO A 31 0.97 -16.98 7.18
C PRO A 31 -0.46 -17.53 7.08
N ASP A 32 -1.23 -17.47 8.17
CA ASP A 32 -2.59 -17.99 8.26
C ASP A 32 -3.66 -16.96 7.83
N ALA A 33 -3.27 -15.77 7.38
CA ALA A 33 -4.21 -14.76 6.91
C ALA A 33 -4.93 -15.23 5.63
N PRO A 34 -6.26 -15.39 5.64
CA PRO A 34 -7.01 -15.72 4.43
C PRO A 34 -6.91 -14.57 3.43
N ILE A 35 -6.63 -14.90 2.17
CA ILE A 35 -6.43 -13.87 1.13
C ILE A 35 -7.69 -13.03 0.92
N GLU A 36 -8.88 -13.64 1.09
CA GLU A 36 -10.18 -12.99 0.99
C GLU A 36 -10.33 -11.89 2.04
N GLN A 37 -9.86 -12.12 3.27
CA GLN A 37 -9.88 -11.09 4.32
C GLN A 37 -8.92 -9.94 4.00
N VAL A 38 -7.79 -10.24 3.35
CA VAL A 38 -6.83 -9.21 2.91
C VAL A 38 -7.44 -8.36 1.80
N ILE A 39 -8.13 -8.98 0.83
CA ILE A 39 -8.87 -8.30 -0.24
C ILE A 39 -9.91 -7.36 0.39
N GLN A 40 -10.78 -7.88 1.26
CA GLN A 40 -11.82 -7.09 1.93
C GLN A 40 -11.25 -5.91 2.74
N LYS A 41 -10.09 -6.09 3.37
CA LYS A 41 -9.42 -5.01 4.11
C LYS A 41 -9.05 -3.85 3.20
N TYR A 42 -8.67 -4.10 1.95
CA TYR A 42 -8.28 -3.03 1.02
C TYR A 42 -9.46 -2.22 0.48
N ASP A 43 -10.70 -2.69 0.62
CA ASP A 43 -11.89 -1.87 0.32
C ASP A 43 -11.94 -0.64 1.23
N ALA A 44 -11.53 -0.78 2.49
CA ALA A 44 -11.43 0.34 3.43
C ALA A 44 -10.32 1.34 3.07
N HIS A 45 -9.43 1.01 2.12
CA HIS A 45 -8.32 1.87 1.68
C HIS A 45 -8.67 2.70 0.44
N LEU A 46 -9.91 2.63 -0.06
CA LEU A 46 -10.40 3.38 -1.22
C LEU A 46 -10.71 4.85 -0.90
N ASN A 47 -9.80 5.48 -0.14
CA ASN A 47 -9.91 6.87 0.31
C ASN A 47 -8.83 7.75 -0.33
N ASP A 48 -8.99 9.07 -0.21
CA ASP A 48 -7.99 10.07 -0.62
C ASP A 48 -7.80 11.23 0.36
N THR A 49 -8.77 11.48 1.24
CA THR A 49 -8.77 12.53 2.27
C THR A 49 -8.77 12.00 3.70
N GLN A 50 -8.98 10.69 3.90
CA GLN A 50 -8.99 10.06 5.22
C GLN A 50 -8.18 8.78 5.20
N LEU A 51 -7.63 8.41 6.36
CA LEU A 51 -6.95 7.14 6.52
C LEU A 51 -7.99 5.99 6.62
N PRO A 52 -7.61 4.77 6.20
CA PRO A 52 -6.38 4.44 5.51
C PRO A 52 -6.43 4.77 4.00
N ILE A 53 -5.27 5.02 3.39
CA ILE A 53 -5.11 5.30 1.95
C ILE A 53 -4.11 4.30 1.37
N THR A 54 -4.30 3.85 0.13
CA THR A 54 -3.28 3.05 -0.58
C THR A 54 -2.91 3.68 -1.91
N PHE A 55 -1.61 3.75 -2.19
CA PHE A 55 -1.05 4.02 -3.50
C PHE A 55 -0.68 2.72 -4.20
N VAL A 56 -0.93 2.66 -5.50
CA VAL A 56 -0.65 1.52 -6.37
C VAL A 56 0.41 1.93 -7.38
N ALA A 57 1.40 1.06 -7.59
CA ALA A 57 2.30 1.15 -8.71
C ALA A 57 1.81 0.20 -9.81
N THR A 58 1.63 0.71 -11.02
CA THR A 58 1.24 -0.09 -12.19
C THR A 58 2.30 -0.01 -13.28
N ASP A 59 2.47 -1.10 -14.03
CA ASP A 59 3.17 -1.12 -15.31
C ASP A 59 2.14 -1.31 -16.42
N GLY A 60 1.72 -0.19 -17.04
CA GLY A 60 0.48 -0.17 -17.82
C GLY A 60 -0.73 -0.40 -16.91
N GLU A 61 -1.56 -1.39 -17.25
CA GLU A 61 -2.73 -1.78 -16.43
C GLU A 61 -2.39 -2.79 -15.34
N LYS A 62 -1.16 -3.31 -15.32
CA LYS A 62 -0.77 -4.38 -14.38
C LYS A 62 -0.33 -3.79 -13.05
N PRO A 63 -0.98 -4.08 -11.92
CA PRO A 63 -0.49 -3.67 -10.60
C PRO A 63 0.74 -4.50 -10.21
N VAL A 64 1.80 -3.80 -9.82
CA VAL A 64 3.13 -4.37 -9.54
C VAL A 64 3.64 -4.04 -8.13
N GLY A 65 2.94 -3.19 -7.38
CA GLY A 65 3.27 -2.89 -6.00
C GLY A 65 2.27 -1.92 -5.37
N MET A 66 2.36 -1.73 -4.07
CA MET A 66 1.56 -0.75 -3.35
C MET A 66 2.25 -0.25 -2.09
N CYS A 67 1.79 0.89 -1.60
CA CYS A 67 2.15 1.46 -0.32
C CYS A 67 0.89 2.02 0.36
N SER A 68 0.58 1.52 1.55
CA SER A 68 -0.52 2.08 2.34
C SER A 68 -0.03 3.10 3.37
N LEU A 69 -0.89 4.06 3.65
CA LEU A 69 -0.83 4.98 4.77
C LEU A 69 -1.99 4.64 5.71
N ARG A 70 -1.69 4.26 6.94
CA ARG A 70 -2.65 3.80 7.95
C ARG A 70 -2.58 4.66 9.20
N GLU A 71 -3.57 4.54 10.08
CA GLU A 71 -3.58 5.19 11.39
C GLU A 71 -2.44 4.69 12.27
N ASN A 72 -2.18 3.38 12.28
CA ASN A 72 -1.08 2.74 13.01
C ASN A 72 -0.70 1.36 12.39
N ASP A 73 0.30 0.71 12.97
CA ASP A 73 0.85 -0.61 12.57
C ASP A 73 0.27 -1.80 13.35
N GLY A 74 -0.58 -1.56 14.35
CA GLY A 74 -1.12 -2.54 15.29
C GLY A 74 -0.22 -2.87 16.49
N ILE A 75 1.03 -2.39 16.56
CA ILE A 75 2.00 -2.70 17.62
C ILE A 75 2.46 -1.44 18.37
N ARG A 76 2.66 -0.34 17.63
CA ARG A 76 3.02 1.00 18.07
C ARG A 76 1.88 1.98 17.78
N PRO A 77 0.73 1.85 18.47
CA PRO A 77 -0.43 2.71 18.25
C PRO A 77 -0.18 4.19 18.58
N ASP A 78 0.91 4.50 19.27
CA ASP A 78 1.38 5.85 19.54
C ASP A 78 1.99 6.55 18.30
N LEU A 79 2.33 5.81 17.25
CA LEU A 79 2.94 6.33 16.03
C LEU A 79 1.91 6.44 14.90
N THR A 80 1.65 7.68 14.48
CA THR A 80 0.67 7.98 13.42
C THR A 80 1.09 9.19 12.57
N PRO A 81 0.79 9.19 11.26
CA PRO A 81 0.33 8.07 10.44
C PRO A 81 1.48 7.10 10.12
N TRP A 82 1.12 5.83 9.89
CA TRP A 82 2.05 4.74 9.62
C TRP A 82 2.14 4.40 8.12
N LEU A 83 3.36 4.32 7.59
CA LEU A 83 3.64 3.82 6.25
C LEU A 83 3.71 2.30 6.27
N GLY A 84 2.64 1.65 5.84
CA GLY A 84 2.67 0.21 5.66
C GLY A 84 1.30 -0.41 5.33
N PRO A 85 1.32 -1.53 4.59
CA PRO A 85 2.48 -2.21 4.04
C PRO A 85 3.06 -1.48 2.82
N LEU A 86 4.36 -1.66 2.57
CA LEU A 86 5.03 -1.31 1.32
C LEU A 86 5.53 -2.61 0.68
N VAL A 87 4.97 -2.96 -0.47
CA VAL A 87 5.33 -4.18 -1.21
C VAL A 87 5.48 -3.89 -2.69
N VAL A 88 6.48 -4.52 -3.29
CA VAL A 88 6.68 -4.55 -4.75
C VAL A 88 6.82 -6.01 -5.15
N SER A 89 6.10 -6.41 -6.19
CA SER A 89 6.14 -7.77 -6.74
C SER A 89 7.60 -8.19 -6.98
N PRO A 90 8.00 -9.42 -6.61
CA PRO A 90 9.39 -9.85 -6.71
C PRO A 90 10.04 -9.61 -8.08
N ALA A 91 9.28 -9.80 -9.17
CA ALA A 91 9.74 -9.57 -10.53
C ALA A 91 10.03 -8.09 -10.88
N TYR A 92 9.52 -7.16 -10.09
CA TYR A 92 9.62 -5.71 -10.29
C TYR A 92 10.49 -5.00 -9.22
N GLN A 93 11.09 -5.76 -8.30
CA GLN A 93 12.00 -5.21 -7.30
C GLN A 93 13.33 -4.75 -7.93
N LYS A 94 14.07 -3.92 -7.20
CA LYS A 94 15.35 -3.31 -7.64
C LYS A 94 15.24 -2.41 -8.89
N GLN A 95 14.04 -1.98 -9.23
CA GLN A 95 13.76 -1.07 -10.37
C GLN A 95 13.34 0.35 -9.92
N GLY A 96 13.52 0.70 -8.64
CA GLY A 96 13.21 2.04 -8.13
C GLY A 96 11.72 2.32 -7.84
N ILE A 97 10.84 1.31 -7.91
CA ILE A 97 9.38 1.48 -7.69
C ILE A 97 9.05 1.86 -6.23
N ALA A 98 9.71 1.24 -5.25
CA ALA A 98 9.45 1.52 -3.83
C ALA A 98 9.71 3.01 -3.47
N PRO A 99 10.83 3.64 -3.90
CA PRO A 99 11.01 5.09 -3.76
C PRO A 99 9.89 5.94 -4.37
N LEU A 100 9.33 5.55 -5.53
CA LEU A 100 8.21 6.28 -6.15
C LEU A 100 6.95 6.20 -5.28
N LEU A 101 6.63 5.00 -4.78
CA LEU A 101 5.53 4.78 -3.85
C LEU A 101 5.71 5.58 -2.55
N ILE A 102 6.89 5.53 -1.92
CA ILE A 102 7.19 6.29 -0.69
C ILE A 102 7.01 7.78 -0.93
N LYS A 103 7.51 8.30 -2.06
CA LYS A 103 7.38 9.73 -2.38
C LYS A 103 5.93 10.16 -2.52
N ALA A 104 5.09 9.37 -3.18
CA ALA A 104 3.65 9.65 -3.29
C ALA A 104 2.97 9.63 -1.91
N THR A 105 3.27 8.63 -1.08
CA THR A 105 2.75 8.54 0.29
C THR A 105 3.18 9.72 1.17
N GLN A 106 4.45 10.13 1.10
CA GLN A 106 4.97 11.29 1.82
C GLN A 106 4.31 12.60 1.39
N GLN A 107 4.02 12.75 0.10
CA GLN A 107 3.30 13.92 -0.39
C GLN A 107 1.88 13.95 0.19
N LYS A 108 1.17 12.81 0.17
CA LYS A 108 -0.17 12.71 0.75
C LYS A 108 -0.22 13.02 2.25
N VAL A 109 0.78 12.58 3.01
CA VAL A 109 0.92 12.93 4.44
C VAL A 109 0.96 14.44 4.63
N LYS A 110 1.73 15.16 3.80
CA LYS A 110 1.81 16.63 3.86
C LYS A 110 0.47 17.27 3.48
N ASP A 111 -0.18 16.76 2.44
CA ASP A 111 -1.48 17.26 1.97
C ASP A 111 -2.57 17.11 3.05
N LEU A 112 -2.49 16.06 3.87
CA LEU A 112 -3.37 15.82 5.01
C LEU A 112 -2.97 16.61 6.27
N GLY A 113 -1.92 17.43 6.21
CA GLY A 113 -1.48 18.29 7.32
C GLY A 113 -0.63 17.59 8.40
N PHE A 114 -0.22 16.34 8.17
CA PHE A 114 0.67 15.64 9.09
C PHE A 114 2.11 16.15 8.93
N LYS A 115 2.80 16.33 10.06
CA LYS A 115 4.20 16.82 10.09
C LYS A 115 5.23 15.70 9.93
N ARG A 116 4.83 14.45 10.17
CA ARG A 116 5.71 13.28 10.17
C ARG A 116 4.93 12.07 9.68
N ILE A 117 5.66 11.09 9.16
CA ILE A 117 5.20 9.74 8.83
C ILE A 117 6.14 8.77 9.55
N TYR A 118 5.60 7.65 10.02
CA TYR A 118 6.36 6.61 10.72
C TYR A 118 6.42 5.32 9.91
#